data_AF-A0A316U5I7-F1
#
_entry.id   AF-A0A316U5I7-F1
#
_cell.length_a   1.000
_cell.length_b   1.000
_cell.length_c   1.000
_cell.angle_alpha   90.00
_cell.angle_beta   90.00
_cell.angle_gamma   90.00
#
_symmetry.space_group_name_H-M   'P 1'
#
loop_
_entity.id
_entity.type
_entity.pdbx_description
1 polymer ?
#
loop_
_entity_poly.entity_id
_entity_poly.type
_entity_poly.pdbx_seq_one_letter_code
_entity_poly.pdbx_strand_id
1 'polypeptide(L)'
;MAIISKAIHYSLDAVLLSTLLAGVKRTTGYTPNQSQLPLTTDPTVSSLFTKYLAVGEEVFDYTAGWAHTSKYFQQTNPTLGMADNLEEVARRFGEEARKGLGKQGNAAKEGGGSWWGGR
;
A
#
# COMPACT_ATOMS: atom_id res chain seq x y z
N MET A 1 -28.51 34.07 10.11
CA MET A 1 -27.28 34.41 9.35
C MET A 1 -26.36 33.20 9.33
N ALA A 2 -26.52 32.30 8.35
CA ALA A 2 -25.73 31.06 8.24
C ALA A 2 -24.75 31.12 7.06
N ILE A 3 -24.12 32.28 6.87
CA ILE A 3 -23.19 32.52 5.74
C ILE A 3 -21.86 31.79 6.00
N ILE A 4 -21.48 31.69 7.28
CA ILE A 4 -20.27 31.00 7.74
C ILE A 4 -20.36 29.49 7.48
N SER A 5 -21.50 28.85 7.75
CA SER A 5 -21.65 27.41 7.51
C SER A 5 -21.53 27.07 6.02
N LYS A 6 -22.13 27.88 5.14
CA LYS A 6 -22.02 27.71 3.68
C LYS A 6 -20.59 27.90 3.18
N ALA A 7 -19.90 28.94 3.64
CA ALA A 7 -18.51 29.19 3.26
C ALA A 7 -17.59 28.03 3.66
N ILE A 8 -17.77 27.49 4.88
CA ILE A 8 -17.03 26.33 5.35
C ILE A 8 -17.32 25.10 4.47
N HIS A 9 -18.59 24.80 4.16
CA HIS A 9 -18.92 23.65 3.32
C HIS A 9 -18.27 23.75 1.94
N TYR A 10 -18.35 24.91 1.27
CA TYR A 10 -17.72 25.08 -0.04
C TYR A 10 -16.20 25.00 0.01
N SER A 11 -15.58 25.50 1.09
CA SER A 11 -14.13 25.34 1.27
C SER A 11 -13.74 23.88 1.48
N LEU A 12 -14.57 23.11 2.21
CA LEU A 12 -14.35 21.70 2.46
C LEU A 12 -14.52 20.90 1.17
N ASP A 13 -15.58 21.17 0.41
CA ASP A 13 -15.83 20.56 -0.90
C ASP A 13 -14.70 20.86 -1.89
N ALA A 14 -14.20 22.09 -1.88
CA ALA A 14 -13.05 22.46 -2.69
C ALA A 14 -11.83 21.62 -2.29
N VAL A 15 -11.49 21.52 -1.01
CA VAL A 15 -10.35 20.68 -0.57
C VAL A 15 -10.57 19.21 -0.95
N LEU A 16 -11.77 18.66 -0.73
CA LEU A 16 -12.11 17.28 -1.08
C LEU A 16 -11.96 17.00 -2.57
N LEU A 17 -12.46 17.90 -3.43
CA LEU A 17 -12.26 17.79 -4.87
C LEU A 17 -10.78 17.81 -5.22
N SER A 18 -10.00 18.72 -4.63
CA SER A 18 -8.56 18.78 -4.89
C SER A 18 -7.82 17.52 -4.46
N THR A 19 -8.15 16.98 -3.29
CA THR A 19 -7.58 15.73 -2.77
C THR A 19 -7.98 14.53 -3.64
N LEU A 20 -9.20 14.50 -4.18
CA LEU A 20 -9.64 13.48 -5.12
C LEU A 20 -8.82 13.53 -6.41
N LEU A 21 -8.63 14.73 -6.99
CA LEU A 21 -7.79 14.90 -8.18
C LEU A 21 -6.33 14.50 -7.91
N ALA A 22 -5.80 14.82 -6.74
CA ALA A 22 -4.47 14.36 -6.31
C ALA A 22 -4.39 12.83 -6.21
N GLY A 23 -5.42 12.18 -5.68
CA GLY A 23 -5.52 10.72 -5.63
C GLY A 23 -5.56 10.08 -7.03
N VAL A 24 -6.30 10.67 -7.98
CA VAL A 24 -6.29 10.21 -9.38
C VAL A 24 -4.89 10.34 -9.98
N LYS A 25 -4.21 11.47 -9.76
CA LYS A 25 -2.81 11.66 -10.20
C LYS A 25 -1.87 10.61 -9.60
N ARG A 26 -2.00 10.27 -8.32
CA ARG A 26 -1.10 9.28 -7.67
C ARG A 26 -1.37 7.84 -8.06
N THR A 27 -2.61 7.49 -8.34
CA THR A 27 -2.99 6.13 -8.72
C THR A 27 -2.81 5.86 -10.21
N THR A 28 -3.08 6.85 -11.06
CA THR A 28 -3.08 6.69 -12.53
C THR A 28 -1.96 7.43 -13.25
N GLY A 29 -1.32 8.41 -12.60
CA GLY A 29 -0.32 9.28 -13.22
C GLY A 29 -0.91 10.42 -14.06
N TYR A 30 -2.23 10.50 -14.27
CA TYR A 30 -2.84 11.55 -15.07
C TYR A 30 -3.03 12.85 -14.27
N THR A 31 -2.64 13.97 -14.87
CA THR A 31 -2.83 15.31 -14.32
C THR A 31 -3.77 16.14 -15.19
N PRO A 32 -4.59 17.04 -14.61
CA PRO A 32 -5.42 17.96 -15.39
C PRO A 32 -4.55 18.80 -16.33
N ASN A 33 -4.93 18.85 -17.61
CA ASN A 33 -4.19 19.65 -18.59
C ASN A 33 -4.55 21.13 -18.43
N GLN A 34 -3.69 21.87 -17.74
CA GLN A 34 -3.84 23.31 -17.51
C GLN A 34 -3.76 24.14 -18.80
N SER A 35 -3.22 23.59 -19.89
CA SER A 35 -3.09 24.31 -21.17
C SER A 35 -4.32 24.19 -22.06
N GLN A 36 -5.17 23.19 -21.82
CA GLN A 36 -6.39 22.94 -22.62
C GLN A 36 -7.66 23.42 -21.93
N LEU A 37 -7.57 23.88 -20.67
CA LEU A 37 -8.71 24.41 -19.93
C LEU A 37 -8.95 25.89 -20.31
N PRO A 38 -10.15 26.26 -20.78
CA PRO A 38 -10.48 27.64 -21.11
C PRO A 38 -10.42 28.58 -19.90
N LEU A 39 -10.52 28.04 -18.68
CA LEU A 39 -10.49 28.80 -17.43
C LEU A 39 -9.08 29.25 -17.03
N THR A 40 -8.02 28.61 -17.52
CA THR A 40 -6.62 28.86 -17.11
C THR A 40 -5.84 29.71 -18.11
N THR A 41 -6.52 30.33 -19.09
CA THR A 41 -5.91 31.27 -20.04
C THR A 41 -5.38 32.52 -19.34
N ASP A 42 -5.97 32.91 -18.21
CA ASP A 42 -5.44 33.97 -17.35
C ASP A 42 -4.33 33.40 -16.43
N PRO A 43 -3.11 33.99 -16.43
CA PRO A 43 -2.00 33.59 -15.56
C PRO A 43 -2.36 33.53 -14.08
N THR A 44 -3.24 34.42 -13.62
CA THR A 44 -3.67 34.52 -12.22
C THR A 44 -4.52 33.32 -11.83
N VAL A 45 -5.47 32.95 -12.69
CA VAL A 45 -6.35 31.80 -12.47
C VAL A 45 -5.57 30.50 -12.56
N SER A 46 -4.63 30.41 -13.50
CA SER A 46 -3.71 29.26 -13.60
C SER A 46 -2.85 29.06 -12.34
N SER A 47 -2.32 30.16 -11.78
CA SER A 47 -1.56 30.12 -10.52
C SER A 47 -2.42 29.66 -9.35
N LEU A 48 -3.64 30.20 -9.22
CA LEU A 48 -4.58 29.78 -8.18
C LEU A 48 -4.99 28.31 -8.32
N PHE A 49 -5.23 27.86 -9.55
CA PHE A 49 -5.57 26.46 -9.83
C PHE A 49 -4.41 25.52 -9.50
N THR A 50 -3.17 25.93 -9.79
CA THR A 50 -1.97 25.17 -9.43
C THR A 50 -1.82 25.07 -7.91
N LYS A 51 -2.00 26.18 -7.18
CA LYS A 51 -1.96 26.18 -5.71
C LYS A 51 -3.08 25.33 -5.12
N TYR A 52 -4.28 25.42 -5.68
CA TYR A 52 -5.42 24.63 -5.27
C TYR A 52 -5.11 23.13 -5.38
N LEU A 53 -4.65 22.66 -6.54
CA LEU A 53 -4.22 21.27 -6.74
C LEU A 53 -3.11 20.84 -5.77
N ALA A 54 -2.13 21.72 -5.51
CA ALA A 54 -1.04 21.45 -4.59
C ALA A 54 -1.54 21.22 -3.15
N VAL A 55 -2.53 21.98 -2.67
CA VAL A 55 -3.15 21.75 -1.36
C VAL A 55 -3.78 20.36 -1.29
N GLY A 56 -4.46 19.92 -2.36
CA GLY A 56 -5.02 18.57 -2.41
C GLY A 56 -3.97 17.47 -2.32
N GLU A 57 -2.80 17.67 -2.94
CA GLU A 57 -1.66 16.74 -2.86
C GLU A 57 -1.11 16.65 -1.44
N GLU A 58 -0.89 17.79 -0.76
CA GLU A 58 -0.42 17.80 0.63
C GLU A 58 -1.40 17.10 1.58
N VAL A 59 -2.70 17.38 1.45
CA VAL A 59 -3.74 16.74 2.26
C VAL A 59 -3.80 15.23 2.00
N PHE A 60 -3.67 14.82 0.73
CA PHE A 60 -3.63 13.40 0.35
C PHE A 60 -2.43 12.70 0.98
N ASP A 61 -1.23 13.28 0.84
CA ASP A 61 0.01 12.71 1.36
C ASP A 61 -0.01 12.64 2.90
N TYR A 62 -0.54 13.66 3.58
CA TYR A 62 -0.73 13.64 5.03
C TYR A 62 -1.69 12.52 5.46
N THR A 63 -2.81 12.38 4.76
CA THR A 63 -3.80 11.34 5.05
C THR A 63 -3.22 9.94 4.82
N ALA A 64 -2.46 9.74 3.74
CA ALA A 64 -1.79 8.48 3.44
C ALA A 64 -0.70 8.15 4.47
N GLY A 65 0.09 9.13 4.91
CA GLY A 65 1.07 8.96 5.98
C GLY A 65 0.43 8.63 7.32
N TRP A 66 -0.70 9.26 7.64
CA TRP A 66 -1.49 8.92 8.82
C TRP A 66 -2.07 7.50 8.73
N ALA A 67 -2.56 7.08 7.56
CA ALA A 67 -2.99 5.70 7.34
C ALA A 67 -1.84 4.71 7.54
N HIS A 68 -0.64 4.99 7.04
CA HIS A 68 0.53 4.12 7.22
C HIS A 68 0.95 3.93 8.69
N THR A 69 0.78 4.95 9.53
CA THR A 69 1.19 4.91 10.95
C THR A 69 0.08 4.46 11.90
N SER A 70 -1.16 4.41 11.40
CA SER A 70 -2.34 4.09 12.17
C SER A 70 -2.52 2.58 12.34
N LYS A 71 -2.88 2.16 13.55
CA LYS A 71 -3.23 0.76 13.86
C LYS A 71 -4.52 0.28 13.19
N TYR A 72 -5.30 1.21 12.63
CA TYR A 72 -6.59 0.92 11.99
C TYR A 72 -6.46 0.54 10.50
N PHE A 73 -5.30 0.78 9.90
CA PHE A 73 -5.05 0.43 8.51
C PHE A 73 -4.01 -0.68 8.45
N GLN A 74 -4.25 -1.66 7.58
CA GLN A 74 -3.31 -2.75 7.32
C GLN A 74 -2.91 -2.68 5.86
N GLN A 75 -1.60 -2.77 5.60
CA GLN A 75 -1.12 -2.86 4.25
C GLN A 75 -1.41 -4.27 3.73
N THR A 76 -2.31 -4.38 2.76
CA THR A 76 -2.71 -5.68 2.18
C THR A 76 -1.61 -6.30 1.31
N ASN A 77 -0.47 -5.63 1.10
CA ASN A 77 0.59 -6.17 0.27
C ASN A 77 1.30 -7.35 1.00
N PRO A 78 1.10 -8.60 0.55
CA PRO A 78 1.55 -9.78 1.29
C PRO A 78 3.07 -9.87 1.43
N THR A 79 3.85 -9.21 0.56
CA THR A 79 5.32 -9.17 0.64
C THR A 79 5.84 -8.41 1.85
N LEU A 80 5.10 -7.43 2.39
CA LEU A 80 5.49 -6.71 3.61
C LEU A 80 4.97 -7.41 4.87
N GLY A 81 3.83 -8.10 4.80
CA GLY A 81 3.35 -8.95 5.90
C GLY A 81 4.22 -10.19 6.17
N MET A 82 5.07 -10.58 5.21
CA MET A 82 6.12 -11.58 5.46
C MET A 82 7.18 -11.05 6.41
N ALA A 83 7.51 -9.76 6.35
CA ALA A 83 8.50 -9.11 7.23
C ALA A 83 8.05 -9.10 8.69
N ASP A 84 6.75 -8.85 8.93
CA ASP A 84 6.16 -8.84 10.28
C ASP A 84 6.03 -10.25 10.88
N ASN A 85 5.97 -11.29 10.04
CA ASN A 85 5.86 -12.68 10.47
C ASN A 85 7.12 -13.50 10.16
N LEU A 86 8.30 -12.86 10.01
CA LEU A 86 9.55 -13.55 9.64
C LEU A 86 9.94 -14.61 10.66
N GLU A 87 9.71 -14.35 11.94
CA GLU A 87 10.01 -15.31 13.01
C GLU A 87 9.13 -16.56 12.87
N GLU A 88 7.83 -16.37 12.59
CA GLU A 88 6.88 -17.46 12.37
C GLU A 88 7.17 -18.23 11.08
N VAL A 89 7.53 -17.53 9.99
CA VAL A 89 7.94 -18.15 8.73
C VAL A 89 9.22 -18.95 8.91
N ALA A 90 10.24 -18.40 9.58
CA ALA A 90 11.49 -19.09 9.87
C ALA A 90 11.28 -20.32 10.78
N ARG A 91 10.41 -20.20 11.79
CA ARG A 91 10.04 -21.31 12.68
C ARG A 91 9.36 -22.44 11.91
N ARG A 92 8.37 -22.12 11.06
CA ARG A 92 7.67 -23.10 10.22
C ARG A 92 8.64 -23.79 9.25
N PHE A 93 9.51 -23.02 8.61
CA PHE A 93 10.50 -23.56 7.70
C PHE A 93 11.50 -24.49 8.41
N GLY A 94 11.94 -24.14 9.62
CA GLY A 94 12.79 -24.99 10.46
C GLY A 94 12.11 -26.28 10.91
N GLU A 95 10.83 -26.23 11.27
CA GLU A 95 10.03 -27.42 11.64
C GLU A 95 9.78 -28.36 10.45
N GLU A 96 9.47 -27.79 9.28
CA GLU A 96 9.35 -28.51 8.01
C GLU A 96 10.67 -29.20 7.64
N ALA A 97 11.79 -28.48 7.69
CA ALA A 97 13.12 -29.02 7.41
C ALA A 97 13.50 -30.16 8.38
N ARG A 98 13.21 -30.00 9.68
CA ARG A 98 13.45 -31.03 10.70
C ARG A 98 12.63 -32.30 10.47
N LYS A 99 11.37 -32.17 10.05
CA LYS A 99 10.51 -33.31 9.69
C LYS A 99 11.00 -34.03 8.43
N GLY A 100 11.45 -33.27 7.43
CA GLY A 100 12.05 -33.80 6.20
C GLY A 100 13.32 -34.60 6.47
N LEU A 101 14.22 -34.07 7.30
CA LEU A 101 15.46 -34.74 7.70
C LEU A 101 15.22 -36.00 8.53
N GLY A 102 14.23 -35.99 9.44
CA GLY A 102 13.87 -37.15 10.25
C GLY A 102 13.36 -38.34 9.42
N LYS A 103 12.60 -38.08 8.35
CA LYS A 103 12.14 -39.14 7.44
C LYS A 103 13.27 -39.76 6.63
N GLN A 104 14.25 -38.97 6.19
CA GLN A 104 15.40 -39.48 5.44
C GLN A 104 16.33 -40.33 6.32
N GLY A 105 16.55 -39.92 7.57
CA GLY A 105 17.33 -40.71 8.54
C GLY A 105 16.69 -42.05 8.91
N ASN A 106 15.34 -42.12 8.96
CA ASN A 106 14.64 -43.38 9.21
C ASN A 106 14.59 -44.27 7.96
N ALA A 107 14.39 -43.71 6.77
CA ALA A 107 14.46 -44.46 5.51
C ALA A 107 15.86 -45.06 5.26
N ALA A 108 16.94 -44.36 5.66
CA ALA A 108 18.30 -44.88 5.59
C ALA A 108 18.57 -46.03 6.58
N LYS A 109 17.85 -46.08 7.72
CA LYS A 109 17.95 -47.18 8.69
C LYS A 109 17.09 -48.39 8.31
N GLU A 110 15.94 -48.16 7.66
CA GLU A 110 15.04 -49.23 7.20
C GLU A 110 15.53 -49.90 5.90
N GLY A 111 16.28 -49.19 5.05
CA GLY A 111 16.86 -49.74 3.81
C GLY A 111 18.14 -50.59 3.98
N GLY A 112 18.67 -50.75 5.19
CA GLY A 112 19.89 -51.51 5.49
C GLY A 112 19.67 -52.99 5.82
N GLY A 113 18.43 -53.50 5.73
CA GLY A 113 18.06 -54.86 6.08
C GLY A 113 18.18 -55.86 4.92
N SER A 114 19.27 -56.65 4.95
CA SER A 114 19.42 -57.99 4.33
C SER A 114 19.02 -58.18 2.86
N TRP A 115 19.98 -58.03 1.96
CA TRP A 115 19.93 -58.56 0.59
C TRP A 115 21.14 -59.48 0.30
N TRP A 116 21.45 -60.40 1.21
CA TRP A 116 22.36 -61.53 0.95
C TRP A 116 21.82 -62.78 1.63
N GLY A 117 21.13 -63.60 0.85
CA GLY A 117 20.51 -64.85 1.27
C GLY A 117 19.93 -65.57 0.06
N GLY A 118 20.82 -66.00 -0.84
CA GLY A 118 20.44 -66.63 -2.10
C GLY A 118 21.63 -67.30 -2.77
N ARG A 119 22.02 -68.46 -2.23
CA ARG A 119 22.45 -69.67 -2.97
C ARG A 119 22.75 -70.79 -1.98
#